data_AF-A0A7J9JMQ4-F1
#
_entry.id   AF-A0A7J9JMQ4-F1
#
_cell.length_a   1.000
_cell.length_b   1.000
_cell.length_c   1.000
_cell.angle_alpha   90.00
_cell.angle_beta   90.00
_cell.angle_gamma   90.00
#
_symmetry.space_group_name_H-M   'P 1'
#
loop_
_entity.id
_entity.type
_entity.pdbx_description
1 polymer ?
#
loop_
_entity_poly.entity_id
_entity_poly.type
_entity_poly.pdbx_seq_one_letter_code
_entity_poly.pdbx_strand_id
1 'polypeptide(L)'
;MFDFQFDSLEKLNKLLDACKQLGVETNPAVIDGLGIIPLFSWYHESFDREDDIVGVRIPSLDMACKDFHACKWPGNLSNRDTSLALYFDSMNEKNQNTVKRIQSTCSQIITFSHFVPRQELCPEKRMLFYPNLPKIIGSDWLEDRIRSIHGVESSSFACHVFGHTHFCWDAVVDGI
;
A
#
# COMPACT_ATOMS: atom_id res chain seq x y z
N MET A 1 18.86 5.77 -32.46
CA MET A 1 17.91 4.81 -31.87
C MET A 1 17.43 5.47 -30.58
N PHE A 2 16.22 6.03 -30.58
CA PHE A 2 15.69 6.66 -29.38
C PHE A 2 15.34 5.55 -28.38
N ASP A 3 16.07 5.50 -27.27
CA ASP A 3 15.75 4.62 -26.16
C ASP A 3 14.48 5.17 -25.50
N PHE A 4 13.32 4.61 -25.84
CA PHE A 4 12.06 4.97 -25.18
C PHE A 4 12.11 4.42 -23.76
N GLN A 5 12.53 5.27 -22.83
CA GLN A 5 12.56 4.91 -21.42
C GLN A 5 11.14 4.81 -20.90
N PHE A 6 10.71 3.60 -20.52
CA PHE A 6 9.40 3.36 -19.90
C PHE A 6 9.23 4.19 -18.62
N ASP A 7 8.03 4.76 -18.46
CA ASP A 7 7.60 5.33 -17.20
C ASP A 7 7.29 4.23 -16.15
N SER A 8 7.04 4.61 -14.91
CA SER A 8 6.80 3.67 -13.80
C SER A 8 5.50 2.88 -13.94
N LEU A 9 4.46 3.43 -14.56
CA LEU A 9 3.21 2.71 -14.81
C LEU A 9 3.36 1.72 -15.97
N GLU A 10 4.08 2.10 -17.02
CA GLU A 10 4.41 1.18 -18.11
C GLU A 10 5.25 0.00 -17.62
N LYS A 11 6.20 0.24 -16.70
CA LYS A 11 6.96 -0.84 -16.03
C LYS A 11 6.07 -1.73 -15.19
N LEU A 12 5.13 -1.16 -14.43
CA LEU A 12 4.16 -1.93 -13.65
C LEU A 12 3.31 -2.82 -14.55
N ASN A 13 2.79 -2.28 -15.65
CA ASN A 13 1.99 -3.06 -16.59
C ASN A 13 2.78 -4.23 -17.18
N LYS A 14 4.05 -4.00 -17.56
CA LYS A 14 4.94 -5.09 -18.02
C LYS A 14 5.22 -6.13 -16.94
N LEU A 15 5.34 -5.72 -15.68
CA LEU A 15 5.50 -6.65 -14.56
C LEU A 15 4.25 -7.51 -14.38
N LEU A 16 3.05 -6.91 -14.44
CA LEU A 16 1.79 -7.63 -14.33
C LEU A 16 1.58 -8.60 -15.51
N ASP A 17 1.97 -8.20 -16.73
CA ASP A 17 1.97 -9.08 -17.89
C ASP A 17 2.93 -10.27 -17.72
N ALA A 18 4.13 -10.03 -17.18
CA ALA A 18 5.09 -11.09 -16.88
C ALA A 18 4.55 -12.04 -15.79
N CYS A 19 3.97 -11.51 -14.71
CA CYS A 19 3.29 -12.31 -13.68
C CYS A 19 2.24 -13.22 -14.29
N LYS A 20 1.38 -12.68 -15.16
CA LYS A 20 0.36 -13.46 -15.86
C LYS A 20 0.97 -14.58 -16.73
N GLN A 21 2.04 -14.29 -17.47
CA GLN A 21 2.72 -15.30 -18.30
C GLN A 21 3.36 -16.42 -17.47
N LEU A 22 3.80 -16.10 -16.25
CA LEU A 22 4.41 -17.04 -15.30
C LEU A 22 3.39 -17.77 -14.41
N GLY A 23 2.09 -17.46 -14.52
CA GLY A 23 1.04 -18.03 -13.68
C GLY A 23 1.04 -17.48 -12.24
N VAL A 24 1.61 -16.29 -12.02
CA VAL A 24 1.54 -15.58 -10.74
C VAL A 24 0.20 -14.87 -10.63
N GLU A 25 -0.61 -15.26 -9.65
CA GLU A 25 -1.89 -14.62 -9.37
C GLU A 25 -1.71 -13.24 -8.74
N THR A 26 -2.29 -12.23 -9.37
CA THR A 26 -2.25 -10.82 -8.94
C THR A 26 -3.63 -10.23 -8.71
N ASN A 27 -4.69 -11.05 -8.85
CA ASN A 27 -6.07 -10.67 -8.58
C ASN A 27 -6.60 -11.43 -7.36
N PRO A 28 -7.70 -10.96 -6.76
CA PRO A 28 -8.35 -11.68 -5.66
C PRO A 28 -8.78 -13.09 -6.06
N ALA A 29 -8.56 -14.04 -5.16
CA ALA A 29 -8.84 -15.45 -5.37
C ALA A 29 -9.42 -16.10 -4.11
N VAL A 30 -10.05 -17.26 -4.29
CA VAL A 30 -10.49 -18.13 -3.20
C VAL A 30 -9.66 -19.40 -3.26
N ILE A 31 -9.05 -19.78 -2.14
CA ILE A 31 -8.30 -21.03 -1.98
C ILE A 31 -8.92 -21.77 -0.80
N ASP A 32 -9.57 -22.90 -1.04
CA ASP A 32 -10.18 -23.74 0.01
C ASP A 32 -11.09 -22.98 1.01
N GLY A 33 -11.84 -22.00 0.51
CA GLY A 33 -12.74 -21.16 1.32
C GLY A 33 -12.07 -19.94 1.99
N LEU A 34 -10.75 -19.78 1.82
CA LEU A 34 -10.00 -18.59 2.20
C LEU A 34 -10.00 -17.56 1.08
N GLY A 35 -10.46 -16.35 1.37
CA GLY A 35 -10.35 -15.21 0.47
C GLY A 35 -8.96 -14.58 0.55
N ILE A 36 -8.25 -14.46 -0.56
CA ILE A 36 -6.96 -13.78 -0.64
C ILE A 36 -7.08 -12.59 -1.58
N ILE A 37 -6.77 -11.39 -1.09
CA ILE A 37 -7.01 -10.13 -1.78
C ILE A 37 -5.72 -9.28 -1.80
N PRO A 38 -4.92 -9.34 -2.88
CA PRO A 38 -3.83 -8.38 -3.10
C PRO A 38 -4.40 -6.98 -3.34
N LEU A 39 -3.81 -5.97 -2.69
CA LEU A 39 -4.19 -4.56 -2.83
C LEU A 39 -3.04 -3.75 -3.41
N PHE A 40 -3.33 -3.06 -4.52
CA PHE A 40 -2.48 -1.98 -5.00
C PHE A 40 -2.63 -0.77 -4.08
N SER A 41 -1.51 -0.18 -3.69
CA SER A 41 -1.46 1.01 -2.85
C SER A 41 -0.19 1.80 -3.12
N TRP A 42 -0.22 3.08 -2.77
CA TRP A 42 0.93 3.96 -2.70
C TRP A 42 0.80 4.86 -1.48
N TYR A 43 1.89 5.53 -1.09
CA TYR A 43 1.89 6.45 0.04
C TYR A 43 1.46 7.88 -0.32
N HIS A 44 1.16 8.69 0.69
CA HIS A 44 1.16 10.16 0.59
C HIS A 44 1.82 10.80 1.82
N GLU A 45 2.45 11.96 1.64
CA GLU A 45 3.22 12.66 2.68
C GLU A 45 2.41 13.02 3.93
N SER A 46 1.13 13.37 3.75
CA SER A 46 0.23 13.70 4.86
C SER A 46 -0.29 12.49 5.65
N PHE A 47 0.15 11.27 5.32
CA PHE A 47 -0.13 10.09 6.14
C PHE A 47 0.56 10.20 7.51
N ASP A 48 1.65 10.96 7.58
CA ASP A 48 2.32 11.36 8.79
C ASP A 48 1.59 12.50 9.48
N ARG A 49 0.96 12.19 10.62
CA ARG A 49 0.23 13.14 11.46
C ARG A 49 1.01 13.62 12.68
N GLU A 50 2.23 13.13 12.88
CA GLU A 50 3.09 13.59 13.98
C GLU A 50 3.75 14.92 13.62
N ASP A 51 4.02 15.76 14.61
CA ASP A 51 4.82 16.96 14.40
C ASP A 51 6.23 16.61 13.90
N ASP A 52 6.81 17.46 13.05
CA ASP A 52 8.17 17.26 12.57
C ASP A 52 9.19 17.48 13.70
N ILE A 53 10.22 16.62 13.72
CA ILE A 53 11.31 16.75 14.68
C ILE A 53 12.18 17.96 14.30
N VAL A 54 12.23 18.94 15.20
CA VAL A 54 13.02 20.17 15.05
C VAL A 54 14.36 20.08 15.79
N GLY A 55 15.29 21.00 15.48
CA GLY A 55 16.56 21.14 16.21
C GLY A 55 17.68 20.18 15.77
N VAL A 56 17.41 19.28 14.81
CA VAL A 56 18.40 18.41 14.17
C VAL A 56 18.28 18.48 12.65
N ARG A 57 19.40 18.29 11.94
CA ARG A 57 19.40 18.26 10.48
C ARG A 57 18.95 16.90 9.97
N ILE A 58 17.73 16.84 9.43
CA ILE A 58 17.15 15.62 8.84
C ILE A 58 17.22 15.75 7.30
N PRO A 59 17.69 14.73 6.57
CA PRO A 59 17.64 14.73 5.10
C PRO A 59 16.21 14.92 4.58
N SER A 60 16.05 15.55 3.41
CA SER A 60 14.72 15.63 2.77
C SER A 60 14.29 14.28 2.21
N LEU A 61 13.00 14.14 1.91
CA LEU A 61 12.45 12.96 1.26
C LEU A 61 13.15 12.65 -0.07
N ASP A 62 13.52 13.64 -0.87
CA ASP A 62 14.27 13.44 -2.11
C ASP A 62 15.64 12.83 -1.85
N MET A 63 16.30 13.20 -0.75
CA MET A 63 17.63 12.68 -0.45
C MET A 63 17.57 11.25 0.07
N ALA A 64 16.55 10.91 0.87
CA ALA A 64 16.47 9.64 1.57
C ALA A 64 15.66 8.57 0.83
N CYS A 65 14.63 8.96 0.08
CA CYS A 65 13.72 8.04 -0.59
C CYS A 65 14.02 7.94 -2.09
N LYS A 66 14.40 6.73 -2.50
CA LYS A 66 14.79 6.43 -3.89
C LYS A 66 13.65 6.65 -4.87
N ASP A 67 12.40 6.56 -4.43
CA ASP A 67 11.23 6.69 -5.28
C ASP A 67 11.15 8.07 -5.95
N PHE A 68 11.69 9.12 -5.34
CA PHE A 68 11.75 10.46 -5.93
C PHE A 68 12.68 10.58 -7.14
N HIS A 69 13.59 9.62 -7.33
CA HIS A 69 14.57 9.61 -8.44
C HIS A 69 14.37 8.45 -9.40
N ALA A 70 13.98 7.29 -8.88
CA ALA A 70 13.83 6.07 -9.65
C ALA A 70 12.46 5.98 -10.35
N CYS A 71 11.42 6.50 -9.72
CA CYS A 71 10.09 6.49 -10.31
C CYS A 71 9.91 7.66 -11.27
N LYS A 72 9.35 7.36 -12.45
CA LYS A 72 8.99 8.34 -13.46
C LYS A 72 7.49 8.25 -13.66
N TRP A 73 6.75 9.20 -13.11
CA TRP A 73 5.30 9.16 -13.14
C TRP A 73 4.76 9.94 -14.35
N PRO A 74 3.79 9.40 -15.11
CA PRO A 74 3.19 10.12 -16.23
C PRO A 74 2.12 11.11 -15.76
N GLY A 75 1.82 12.09 -16.62
CA GLY A 75 0.71 13.02 -16.43
C GLY A 75 0.85 13.89 -15.17
N ASN A 76 -0.19 13.91 -14.35
CA ASN A 76 -0.29 14.69 -13.13
C ASN A 76 -0.01 13.89 -11.85
N LEU A 77 0.56 12.68 -11.96
CA LEU A 77 0.89 11.84 -10.82
C LEU A 77 2.20 12.28 -10.15
N SER A 78 2.21 12.34 -8.82
CA SER A 78 3.31 12.90 -8.05
C SER A 78 3.47 12.23 -6.67
N ASN A 79 4.72 12.09 -6.22
CA ASN A 79 5.06 11.68 -4.85
C ASN A 79 4.81 12.80 -3.82
N ARG A 80 4.46 14.01 -4.27
CA ARG A 80 4.33 15.21 -3.43
C ARG A 80 2.89 15.55 -3.02
N ASP A 81 1.94 14.81 -3.55
CA ASP A 81 0.52 14.98 -3.25
C ASP A 81 -0.12 13.60 -3.09
N THR A 82 -1.46 13.56 -3.08
CA THR A 82 -2.24 12.34 -2.86
C THR A 82 -2.57 11.60 -4.16
N SER A 83 -2.12 12.09 -5.31
CA SER A 83 -2.53 11.58 -6.63
C SER A 83 -2.13 10.12 -6.85
N LEU A 84 -0.94 9.71 -6.39
CA LEU A 84 -0.49 8.32 -6.50
C LEU A 84 -1.29 7.39 -5.58
N ALA A 85 -1.53 7.79 -4.33
CA ALA A 85 -2.33 7.00 -3.40
C ALA A 85 -3.75 6.74 -3.97
N LEU A 86 -4.40 7.79 -4.48
CA LEU A 86 -5.69 7.71 -5.17
C LEU A 86 -5.64 6.83 -6.43
N TYR A 87 -4.61 7.00 -7.26
CA TYR A 87 -4.46 6.24 -8.49
C TYR A 87 -4.35 4.75 -8.20
N PHE A 88 -3.43 4.34 -7.31
CA PHE A 88 -3.22 2.94 -6.98
C PHE A 88 -4.40 2.32 -6.23
N ASP A 89 -5.09 3.07 -5.37
CA ASP A 89 -6.33 2.59 -4.78
C ASP A 89 -7.41 2.33 -5.84
N SER A 90 -7.57 3.25 -6.81
CA SER A 90 -8.55 3.10 -7.89
C SER A 90 -8.32 1.87 -8.78
N MET A 91 -7.07 1.40 -8.89
CA MET A 91 -6.74 0.17 -9.61
C MET A 91 -7.42 -1.07 -9.00
N ASN A 92 -7.80 -1.03 -7.73
CA ASN A 92 -8.47 -2.13 -7.04
C ASN A 92 -9.95 -2.25 -7.45
N GLU A 93 -10.58 -1.19 -7.98
CA GLU A 93 -12.00 -1.19 -8.36
C GLU A 93 -12.33 -2.23 -9.43
N LYS A 94 -11.37 -2.57 -10.30
CA LYS A 94 -11.54 -3.64 -11.31
C LYS A 94 -11.92 -5.00 -10.68
N ASN A 95 -11.58 -5.20 -9.39
CA ASN A 95 -11.80 -6.43 -8.66
C ASN A 95 -13.05 -6.41 -7.76
N GLN A 96 -13.82 -5.31 -7.76
CA GLN A 96 -14.91 -5.11 -6.79
C GLN A 96 -15.95 -6.26 -6.78
N ASN A 97 -16.31 -6.79 -7.96
CA ASN A 97 -17.26 -7.91 -8.05
C ASN A 97 -16.69 -9.19 -7.42
N THR A 98 -15.41 -9.48 -7.64
CA THR A 98 -14.73 -10.64 -7.05
C THR A 98 -14.60 -10.49 -5.55
N VAL A 99 -14.26 -9.29 -5.06
CA VAL A 99 -14.20 -8.98 -3.62
C VAL A 99 -15.56 -9.18 -2.97
N LYS A 100 -16.65 -8.67 -3.55
CA LYS A 100 -18.01 -8.88 -3.03
C LYS A 100 -18.39 -10.36 -2.95
N ARG A 101 -17.98 -11.16 -3.94
CA ARG A 101 -18.18 -12.61 -3.91
C ARG A 101 -17.37 -13.25 -2.78
N ILE A 102 -16.10 -12.87 -2.61
CA ILE A 102 -15.26 -13.36 -1.52
C ILE A 102 -15.90 -13.04 -0.17
N GLN A 103 -16.38 -11.81 0.03
CA GLN A 103 -17.07 -11.38 1.26
C GLN A 103 -18.34 -12.20 1.55
N SER A 104 -19.05 -12.70 0.53
CA SER A 104 -20.27 -13.48 0.73
C SER A 104 -20.04 -14.99 0.83
N THR A 105 -18.88 -15.50 0.41
CA THR A 105 -18.62 -16.95 0.36
C THR A 105 -17.52 -17.43 1.30
N CYS A 106 -16.60 -16.57 1.72
CA CYS A 106 -15.44 -16.95 2.52
C CYS A 106 -15.65 -16.58 3.98
N SER A 107 -15.36 -17.51 4.90
CA SER A 107 -15.40 -17.25 6.34
C SER A 107 -14.17 -16.49 6.84
N GLN A 108 -13.07 -16.53 6.07
CA GLN A 108 -11.82 -15.85 6.38
C GLN A 108 -11.31 -15.12 5.15
N ILE A 109 -10.80 -13.90 5.37
CA ILE A 109 -10.24 -13.06 4.32
C ILE A 109 -8.87 -12.58 4.77
N ILE A 110 -7.88 -12.68 3.90
CA ILE A 110 -6.57 -12.07 4.04
C ILE A 110 -6.43 -11.03 2.94
N THR A 111 -6.30 -9.77 3.35
CA THR A 111 -5.84 -8.72 2.45
C THR A 111 -4.34 -8.55 2.60
N PHE A 112 -3.64 -8.08 1.56
CA PHE A 112 -2.25 -7.69 1.73
C PHE A 112 -1.82 -6.57 0.81
N SER A 113 -0.91 -5.74 1.29
CA SER A 113 -0.30 -4.62 0.55
C SER A 113 1.19 -4.56 0.83
N HIS A 114 1.92 -3.82 0.01
CA HIS A 114 3.31 -3.50 0.34
C HIS A 114 3.37 -2.46 1.46
N PHE A 115 2.61 -1.37 1.34
CA PHE A 115 2.56 -0.25 2.27
C PHE A 115 1.75 -0.55 3.53
N VAL A 116 2.04 0.21 4.58
CA VAL A 116 1.45 0.12 5.92
C VAL A 116 0.05 0.72 5.90
N PRO A 117 -0.97 0.06 6.49
CA PRO A 117 -2.35 0.56 6.46
C PRO A 117 -2.60 1.68 7.48
N ARG A 118 -1.91 1.66 8.63
CA ARG A 118 -2.11 2.64 9.71
C ARG A 118 -0.79 3.18 10.24
N GLN A 119 -0.73 4.48 10.50
CA GLN A 119 0.47 5.15 10.97
C GLN A 119 0.99 4.55 12.29
N GLU A 120 0.10 4.17 13.21
CA GLU A 120 0.44 3.58 14.51
C GLU A 120 1.14 2.20 14.42
N LEU A 121 1.17 1.59 13.24
CA LEU A 121 1.93 0.36 12.96
C LEU A 121 3.39 0.65 12.56
N CYS A 122 3.83 1.90 12.74
CA CYS A 122 5.21 2.35 12.64
C CYS A 122 5.63 2.96 13.98
N PRO A 123 6.88 2.75 14.45
CA PRO A 123 7.36 3.43 15.65
C PRO A 123 7.31 4.96 15.53
N GLU A 124 7.09 5.63 16.67
CA GLU A 124 7.13 7.10 16.77
C GLU A 124 8.41 7.68 16.15
N LYS A 125 8.31 8.88 15.53
CA LYS A 125 9.43 9.52 14.80
C LYS A 125 10.76 9.56 15.55
N ARG A 126 10.71 9.82 16.86
CA ARG A 126 11.90 9.94 17.72
C ARG A 126 12.68 8.64 17.90
N MET A 127 12.06 7.50 17.59
CA MET A 127 12.68 6.16 17.67
C MET A 127 13.27 5.71 16.33
N LEU A 128 13.09 6.50 15.26
CA LEU A 128 13.51 6.14 13.91
C LEU A 128 14.89 6.71 13.57
N PHE A 129 15.68 5.93 12.81
CA PHE A 129 16.90 6.45 12.18
C PHE A 129 16.62 7.59 11.20
N TYR A 130 15.44 7.55 10.56
CA TYR A 130 14.97 8.59 9.66
C TYR A 130 13.59 9.08 10.12
N PRO A 131 13.50 10.22 10.83
CA PRO A 131 12.24 10.70 11.42
C PRO A 131 11.15 11.02 10.39
N ASN A 132 11.50 11.28 9.14
CA ASN A 132 10.55 11.55 8.05
C ASN A 132 10.04 10.27 7.37
N LEU A 133 10.41 9.08 7.86
CA LEU A 133 9.93 7.81 7.31
C LEU A 133 8.38 7.73 7.28
N PRO A 134 7.62 8.12 8.31
CA PRO A 134 6.15 8.02 8.30
C PRO A 134 5.46 8.74 7.11
N LYS A 135 6.15 9.69 6.46
CA LYS A 135 5.65 10.40 5.27
C LYS A 135 5.60 9.54 4.00
N ILE A 136 6.21 8.35 3.99
CA ILE A 136 6.37 7.54 2.78
C ILE A 136 5.98 6.08 2.96
N ILE A 137 5.23 5.74 4.01
CA ILE A 137 4.96 4.34 4.38
C ILE A 137 3.55 3.86 4.10
N GLY A 138 2.58 4.73 3.87
CA GLY A 138 1.17 4.37 3.86
C GLY A 138 0.25 5.45 3.34
N SER A 139 -1.04 5.13 3.28
CA SER A 139 -2.09 6.06 2.86
C SER A 139 -3.43 5.78 3.51
N ASP A 140 -4.23 6.84 3.65
CA ASP A 140 -5.58 6.74 4.24
C ASP A 140 -6.53 5.90 3.38
N TRP A 141 -6.37 5.97 2.04
CA TRP A 141 -7.13 5.14 1.10
C TRP A 141 -6.90 3.65 1.28
N LEU A 142 -5.71 3.24 1.71
CA LEU A 142 -5.43 1.83 1.98
C LEU A 142 -6.23 1.33 3.20
N GLU A 143 -6.25 2.10 4.29
CA GLU A 143 -7.07 1.74 5.47
C GLU A 143 -8.55 1.72 5.10
N ASP A 144 -9.06 2.74 4.40
CA ASP A 144 -10.45 2.78 3.95
C ASP A 144 -10.80 1.56 3.09
N ARG A 145 -9.90 1.16 2.19
CA ARG A 145 -10.05 -0.05 1.36
C ARG A 145 -10.12 -1.31 2.22
N ILE A 146 -9.21 -1.47 3.16
CA ILE A 146 -9.16 -2.62 4.08
C ILE A 146 -10.44 -2.70 4.91
N ARG A 147 -10.93 -1.56 5.43
CA ARG A 147 -12.19 -1.48 6.17
C ARG A 147 -13.40 -1.77 5.32
N SER A 148 -13.42 -1.37 4.05
CA SER A 148 -14.50 -1.72 3.12
C SER A 148 -14.58 -3.23 2.84
N ILE A 149 -13.46 -3.95 3.01
CA ILE A 149 -13.35 -5.39 2.77
C ILE A 149 -13.71 -6.18 4.03
N HIS A 150 -13.12 -5.82 5.16
CA HIS A 150 -13.25 -6.59 6.41
C HIS A 150 -14.41 -6.13 7.29
N GLY A 151 -14.93 -4.91 7.08
CA GLY A 151 -15.91 -4.28 7.95
C GLY A 151 -15.28 -3.51 9.12
N VAL A 152 -16.14 -2.93 9.96
CA VAL A 152 -15.77 -2.05 11.08
C VAL A 152 -15.93 -2.74 12.45
N GLU A 153 -16.57 -3.91 12.48
CA GLU A 153 -16.78 -4.69 13.71
C GLU A 153 -15.83 -5.89 13.74
N SER A 154 -15.46 -6.31 14.95
CA SER A 154 -14.51 -7.39 15.22
C SER A 154 -14.93 -8.71 14.57
N SER A 155 -14.42 -8.94 13.36
CA SER A 155 -14.44 -10.25 12.72
C SER A 155 -13.19 -10.99 13.17
N SER A 156 -13.35 -12.09 13.90
CA SER A 156 -12.22 -12.96 14.32
C SER A 156 -11.45 -13.60 13.15
N PHE A 157 -11.81 -13.25 11.92
CA PHE A 157 -11.29 -13.82 10.69
C PHE A 157 -10.76 -12.76 9.72
N ALA A 158 -10.68 -11.49 10.14
CA ALA A 158 -10.01 -10.44 9.37
C ALA A 158 -8.50 -10.50 9.63
N CYS A 159 -7.71 -10.35 8.57
CA CYS A 159 -6.26 -10.25 8.65
C CYS A 159 -5.76 -9.39 7.50
N HIS A 160 -4.82 -8.50 7.81
CA HIS A 160 -4.10 -7.73 6.81
C HIS A 160 -2.58 -7.93 6.95
N VAL A 161 -1.94 -8.34 5.87
CA VAL A 161 -0.48 -8.50 5.81
C VAL A 161 0.15 -7.30 5.09
N PHE A 162 1.11 -6.65 5.72
CA PHE A 162 1.81 -5.51 5.15
C PHE A 162 3.33 -5.60 5.32
N GLY A 163 4.08 -4.67 4.73
CA GLY A 163 5.53 -4.62 4.84
C GLY A 163 6.08 -3.20 4.76
N HIS A 164 7.00 -2.99 3.81
CA HIS A 164 7.66 -1.71 3.49
C HIS A 164 8.63 -1.15 4.53
N THR A 165 8.27 -1.09 5.82
CA THR A 165 9.10 -0.46 6.87
C THR A 165 10.28 -1.30 7.33
N HIS A 166 10.28 -2.60 7.04
CA HIS A 166 11.25 -3.59 7.53
C HIS A 166 11.26 -3.72 9.07
N PHE A 167 10.21 -3.25 9.74
CA PHE A 167 9.94 -3.57 11.14
C PHE A 167 9.04 -4.79 11.22
N CYS A 168 9.38 -5.74 12.08
CA CYS A 168 8.46 -6.83 12.40
C CYS A 168 7.34 -6.28 13.27
N TRP A 169 6.10 -6.44 12.83
CA TRP A 169 4.92 -5.96 13.53
C TRP A 169 3.83 -7.03 13.52
N ASP A 170 3.19 -7.22 14.66
CA ASP A 170 2.02 -8.09 14.85
C ASP A 170 1.12 -7.43 15.89
N ALA A 171 -0.09 -7.05 15.49
CA ALA A 171 -1.04 -6.33 16.32
C ALA A 171 -2.46 -6.56 15.81
N VAL A 172 -3.44 -6.49 16.72
CA VAL A 172 -4.86 -6.41 16.38
C VAL A 172 -5.31 -4.98 16.62
N VAL A 173 -5.76 -4.30 15.56
CA VAL A 173 -6.17 -2.90 15.62
C VAL A 173 -7.57 -2.74 15.05
N ASP A 174 -8.50 -2.39 15.93
CA ASP A 174 -9.94 -2.32 15.63
C ASP A 174 -10.45 -3.60 14.94
N GLY A 175 -9.98 -4.76 15.42
CA GLY A 175 -10.47 -6.08 14.98
C GLY A 175 -9.87 -6.65 13.69
N ILE A 176 -8.78 -6.07 13.17
CA ILE A 176 -8.00 -6.58 12.03
C ILE A 176 -6.55 -6.81 12.46
#